data_AF-W2CG98-F1
#
_entry.id   AF-W2CG98-F1
#
_cell.length_a   1.000
_cell.length_b   1.000
_cell.length_c   1.000
_cell.angle_alpha   90.00
_cell.angle_beta   90.00
_cell.angle_gamma   90.00
#
_symmetry.space_group_name_H-M   'P 1'
#
loop_
_entity.id
_entity.type
_entity.pdbx_description
1 polymer ?
#
loop_
_entity_poly.entity_id
_entity_poly.type
_entity_poly.pdbx_seq_one_letter_code
_entity_poly.pdbx_strand_id
1 'polypeptide(L)'
;MKTKHLFIALLLGLLIIASAAPAQDDDAPDYFRRPLRVQTAADKQPTVADFARAFASADQEKDPLFSTTLARIDGRQPKLPQGERFSCLIDRPHGYLRAVYTTEGNIDPNQTLEVCYWRTDTDHRLVAVCRCSDIGTYILIFYDYNPATGLMTPLAWPPFEDFHELLGELIVQLPREGKDIHMKSWWAGGPAPLTLRWNGRDGFTLVGAAERYRQPAPNQPTTCDFLALFKPEVTTGGEPVDLYDAPDGKVVRHLGIHDLDYDLRVKRAENGWAYVDYSNNLLGADSSEGSAWVRCTSLYVLPAGPVYTNYIYAEPTRASRRVATFDEAKDNSSDIWWKVLEIRKGWVKIRTTHLGITGWIESRILCGSIGVDC
;
A
#
# COMPACT_ATOMS: atom_id res chain seq x y z
N MET A 1 -6.65 -42.54 40.86
CA MET A 1 -7.31 -42.14 39.59
C MET A 1 -7.56 -40.64 39.61
N LYS A 2 -6.60 -39.84 39.10
CA LYS A 2 -6.68 -38.37 38.99
C LYS A 2 -5.88 -37.95 37.76
N THR A 3 -6.52 -37.92 36.59
CA THR A 3 -5.96 -37.30 35.36
C THR A 3 -7.01 -37.26 34.26
N LYS A 4 -8.07 -36.45 34.40
CA LYS A 4 -9.00 -36.16 33.28
C LYS A 4 -9.52 -34.72 33.21
N HIS A 5 -8.97 -33.78 33.99
CA HIS A 5 -9.42 -32.37 33.96
C HIS A 5 -8.37 -31.38 33.44
N LEU A 6 -7.17 -31.83 33.05
CA LEU A 6 -6.10 -30.93 32.58
C LEU A 6 -6.08 -30.68 31.06
N PHE A 7 -6.88 -31.41 30.27
CA PHE A 7 -6.87 -31.30 28.80
C PHE A 7 -7.97 -30.41 28.21
N ILE A 8 -8.95 -29.98 29.01
CA ILE A 8 -10.07 -29.15 28.53
C ILE A 8 -9.84 -27.65 28.80
N ALA A 9 -8.98 -27.30 29.76
CA ALA A 9 -8.63 -25.91 30.05
C ALA A 9 -7.57 -25.31 29.11
N LEU A 10 -6.83 -26.14 28.36
CA LEU A 10 -5.79 -25.67 27.41
C LEU A 10 -6.33 -25.40 25.99
N LEU A 11 -7.60 -25.75 25.71
CA LEU A 11 -8.22 -25.62 24.39
C LEU A 11 -9.17 -24.43 24.24
N LEU A 12 -9.37 -23.64 25.30
CA LEU A 12 -10.17 -22.40 25.27
C LEU A 12 -9.32 -21.11 25.31
N GLY A 13 -7.98 -21.22 25.35
CA GLY A 13 -7.07 -20.08 25.49
C GLY A 13 -6.47 -19.52 24.20
N LEU A 14 -6.86 -20.03 23.02
CA LEU A 14 -6.20 -19.69 21.74
C LEU A 14 -7.20 -19.50 20.60
N LEU A 15 -8.23 -18.71 20.86
CA LEU A 15 -9.13 -18.18 19.81
C LEU A 15 -9.75 -16.84 20.23
N ILE A 16 -8.96 -15.97 20.84
CA ILE A 16 -9.22 -14.53 20.71
C ILE A 16 -8.45 -14.11 19.46
N ILE A 17 -9.00 -14.50 18.31
CA ILE A 17 -8.66 -13.89 17.03
C ILE A 17 -9.35 -12.54 17.06
N ALA A 18 -8.75 -11.59 17.78
CA ALA A 18 -9.02 -10.19 17.49
C ALA A 18 -8.31 -9.94 16.15
N SER A 19 -9.04 -10.11 15.05
CA SER A 19 -8.77 -9.23 13.91
C SER A 19 -8.96 -7.83 14.47
N ALA A 20 -7.86 -7.17 14.86
CA ALA A 20 -7.90 -5.74 15.09
C ALA A 20 -8.46 -5.16 13.79
N ALA A 21 -9.70 -4.68 13.83
CA ALA A 21 -10.20 -3.85 12.77
C ALA A 21 -9.16 -2.71 12.60
N PRO A 22 -8.84 -2.29 11.36
CA PRO A 22 -7.88 -1.22 11.15
C PRO A 22 -8.52 0.10 11.59
N ALA A 23 -7.92 0.80 12.55
CA ALA A 23 -8.42 2.11 12.96
C ALA A 23 -8.37 3.07 11.76
N GLN A 24 -9.13 4.17 11.82
CA GLN A 24 -9.39 5.01 10.65
C GLN A 24 -8.13 5.46 9.87
N ASP A 25 -6.98 5.52 10.55
CA ASP A 25 -5.62 5.52 10.01
C ASP A 25 -4.72 5.51 11.25
N ASP A 26 -3.99 4.42 11.54
CA ASP A 26 -3.16 4.31 12.76
C ASP A 26 -2.03 5.36 12.78
N ASP A 27 -1.65 5.90 11.62
CA ASP A 27 -0.59 6.89 11.46
C ASP A 27 -1.11 8.34 11.41
N ALA A 28 -2.44 8.55 11.39
CA ALA A 28 -3.01 9.89 11.45
C ALA A 28 -2.71 10.57 12.80
N PRO A 29 -2.21 11.83 12.82
CA PRO A 29 -1.92 12.53 14.05
C PRO A 29 -3.11 12.62 15.02
N ASP A 30 -2.87 12.41 16.31
CA ASP A 30 -3.91 12.32 17.36
C ASP A 30 -4.85 13.53 17.42
N TYR A 31 -4.40 14.72 17.01
CA TYR A 31 -5.24 15.91 16.99
C TYR A 31 -6.31 15.90 15.88
N PHE A 32 -6.22 15.01 14.90
CA PHE A 32 -7.31 14.73 13.96
C PHE A 32 -8.28 13.65 14.47
N ARG A 33 -7.99 13.04 15.62
CA ARG A 33 -8.85 12.05 16.29
C ARG A 33 -9.75 12.66 17.37
N ARG A 34 -9.82 14.00 17.44
CA ARG A 34 -10.74 14.74 18.34
C ARG A 34 -11.90 15.38 17.55
N PRO A 35 -13.06 15.59 18.19
CA PRO A 35 -14.15 16.35 17.58
C PRO A 35 -13.73 17.78 17.22
N LEU A 36 -14.09 18.24 16.03
CA LEU A 36 -13.78 19.57 15.50
C LEU A 36 -15.04 20.43 15.42
N ARG A 37 -14.97 21.66 15.93
CA ARG A 37 -16.09 22.61 15.88
C ARG A 37 -16.18 23.23 14.50
N VAL A 38 -17.33 23.10 13.85
CA VAL A 38 -17.63 23.79 12.60
C VAL A 38 -18.30 25.12 12.92
N GLN A 39 -17.64 26.21 12.56
CA GLN A 39 -18.19 27.55 12.74
C GLN A 39 -19.01 27.94 11.51
N THR A 40 -20.31 28.18 11.71
CA THR A 40 -21.21 28.71 10.68
C THR A 40 -21.89 29.98 11.17
N ALA A 41 -22.29 30.84 10.24
CA ALA A 41 -23.18 31.95 10.58
C ALA A 41 -24.54 31.41 11.04
N ALA A 42 -25.20 32.15 11.93
CA ALA A 42 -26.55 31.81 12.39
C ALA A 42 -27.49 31.54 11.19
N ASP A 43 -28.31 30.50 11.32
CA ASP A 43 -29.31 30.07 10.34
C ASP A 43 -28.76 29.64 8.97
N LYS A 44 -27.44 29.41 8.84
CA LYS A 44 -26.84 28.85 7.63
C LYS A 44 -26.38 27.41 7.84
N GLN A 45 -26.75 26.56 6.89
CA GLN A 45 -26.19 25.22 6.76
C GLN A 45 -24.69 25.32 6.43
N PRO A 46 -23.84 24.44 7.01
CA PRO A 46 -22.42 24.40 6.69
C PRO A 46 -22.19 24.05 5.23
N THR A 47 -21.11 24.60 4.69
CA THR A 47 -20.60 24.30 3.35
C THR A 47 -19.30 23.53 3.45
N VAL A 48 -18.82 22.99 2.32
CA VAL A 48 -17.51 22.31 2.27
C VAL A 48 -16.36 23.20 2.75
N ALA A 49 -16.45 24.51 2.55
CA ALA A 49 -15.46 25.46 3.03
C ALA A 49 -15.44 25.55 4.57
N ASP A 50 -16.58 25.37 5.23
CA ASP A 50 -16.66 25.41 6.69
C ASP A 50 -16.08 24.14 7.31
N PHE A 51 -16.30 22.98 6.68
CA PHE A 51 -15.66 21.73 7.06
C PHE A 51 -14.13 21.76 6.83
N ALA A 52 -13.70 22.21 5.66
CA ALA A 52 -12.28 22.37 5.36
C ALA A 52 -11.60 23.36 6.32
N ARG A 53 -12.27 24.46 6.69
CA ARG A 53 -11.79 25.40 7.70
C ARG A 53 -11.63 24.73 9.06
N ALA A 54 -12.65 24.01 9.52
CA ALA A 54 -12.59 23.31 10.81
C ALA A 54 -11.42 22.32 10.88
N PHE A 55 -11.16 21.59 9.80
CA PHE A 55 -10.02 20.67 9.69
C PHE A 55 -8.68 21.41 9.63
N ALA A 56 -8.52 22.37 8.72
CA ALA A 56 -7.25 23.08 8.52
C ALA A 56 -6.84 23.93 9.75
N SER A 57 -7.82 24.40 10.54
CA SER A 57 -7.58 25.12 11.80
C SER A 57 -7.26 24.22 12.99
N ALA A 58 -7.34 22.88 12.86
CA ALA A 58 -7.26 21.93 13.98
C ALA A 58 -5.85 21.70 14.57
N ASP A 59 -4.97 22.71 14.57
CA ASP A 59 -3.57 22.73 15.03
C ASP A 59 -2.50 22.42 13.96
N GLN A 60 -2.66 23.02 12.77
CA GLN A 60 -1.68 22.94 11.68
C GLN A 60 -1.49 24.29 10.94
N GLU A 61 -1.64 25.43 11.61
CA GLU A 61 -1.40 26.73 10.99
C GLU A 61 0.03 26.91 10.45
N LYS A 62 0.98 26.06 10.86
CA LYS A 62 2.35 26.04 10.34
C LYS A 62 2.51 25.28 9.02
N ASP A 63 1.55 24.43 8.64
CA ASP A 63 1.59 23.76 7.33
C ASP A 63 1.24 24.80 6.24
N PRO A 64 2.12 25.04 5.25
CA PRO A 64 1.87 25.99 4.17
C PRO A 64 0.60 25.68 3.38
N LEU A 65 0.28 24.40 3.14
CA LEU A 65 -0.94 23.99 2.43
C LEU A 65 -2.18 24.44 3.20
N PHE A 66 -2.20 24.24 4.51
CA PHE A 66 -3.39 24.53 5.34
C PHE A 66 -3.55 26.00 5.62
N SER A 67 -2.48 26.70 6.01
CA SER A 67 -2.52 28.16 6.22
C SER A 67 -2.93 28.93 4.95
N THR A 68 -2.43 28.50 3.80
CA THR A 68 -2.78 29.08 2.48
C THR A 68 -4.23 28.75 2.09
N THR A 69 -4.71 27.55 2.41
CA THR A 69 -6.11 27.15 2.22
C THR A 69 -7.05 27.97 3.10
N LEU A 70 -6.72 28.18 4.38
CA LEU A 70 -7.47 29.03 5.29
C LEU A 70 -7.55 30.47 4.77
N ALA A 71 -6.41 31.04 4.35
CA ALA A 71 -6.38 32.37 3.76
C ALA A 71 -7.35 32.48 2.56
N ARG A 72 -7.34 31.49 1.67
CA ARG A 72 -8.24 31.48 0.52
C ARG A 72 -9.72 31.37 0.91
N ILE A 73 -10.04 30.49 1.87
CA ILE A 73 -11.39 30.30 2.41
C ILE A 73 -11.92 31.60 3.02
N ASP A 74 -11.05 32.38 3.68
CA ASP A 74 -11.38 33.68 4.27
C ASP A 74 -11.41 34.84 3.25
N GLY A 75 -11.24 34.56 1.96
CA GLY A 75 -11.23 35.58 0.90
C GLY A 75 -9.94 36.40 0.83
N ARG A 76 -8.88 35.98 1.54
CA ARG A 76 -7.55 36.61 1.49
C ARG A 76 -6.72 36.02 0.37
N GLN A 77 -5.80 36.83 -0.17
CA GLN A 77 -4.77 36.34 -1.08
C GLN A 77 -3.55 35.89 -0.25
N PRO A 78 -3.17 34.60 -0.31
CA PRO A 78 -2.01 34.13 0.41
C PRO A 78 -0.71 34.72 -0.18
N LYS A 79 0.26 35.02 0.68
CA LYS A 79 1.60 35.40 0.26
C LYS A 79 2.45 34.13 0.17
N LEU A 80 2.90 33.81 -1.03
CA LEU A 80 3.70 32.62 -1.30
C LEU A 80 5.19 33.01 -1.39
N PRO A 81 6.11 32.16 -0.88
CA PRO A 81 7.53 32.25 -1.19
C PRO A 81 7.79 32.22 -2.71
N GLN A 82 8.95 32.73 -3.12
CA GLN A 82 9.36 32.71 -4.53
C GLN A 82 9.47 31.26 -5.03
N GLY A 83 8.90 30.98 -6.21
CA GLY A 83 8.91 29.66 -6.84
C GLY A 83 7.72 28.78 -6.47
N GLU A 84 7.09 29.03 -5.32
CA GLU A 84 5.97 28.25 -4.83
C GLU A 84 4.64 28.65 -5.49
N ARG A 85 3.74 27.68 -5.65
CA ARG A 85 2.44 27.89 -6.32
C ARG A 85 1.32 27.35 -5.47
N PHE A 86 0.17 28.00 -5.55
CA PHE A 86 -1.04 27.53 -4.88
C PHE A 86 -2.25 27.66 -5.79
N SER A 87 -3.07 26.61 -5.82
CA SER A 87 -4.38 26.63 -6.45
C SER A 87 -5.42 26.09 -5.48
N CYS A 88 -6.62 26.68 -5.48
CA CYS A 88 -7.71 26.20 -4.65
C CYS A 88 -9.05 26.40 -5.35
N LEU A 89 -9.76 25.29 -5.50
CA LEU A 89 -11.10 25.18 -6.04
C LEU A 89 -12.07 24.94 -4.88
N ILE A 90 -13.09 25.80 -4.76
CA ILE A 90 -14.20 25.63 -3.82
C ILE A 90 -15.49 25.48 -4.63
N ASP A 91 -15.85 24.24 -4.93
CA ASP A 91 -17.03 23.89 -5.71
C ASP A 91 -18.22 23.64 -4.76
N ARG A 92 -18.89 24.74 -4.39
CA ARG A 92 -20.01 24.71 -3.43
C ARG A 92 -21.20 23.88 -3.91
N PRO A 93 -21.65 23.95 -5.18
CA PRO A 93 -22.76 23.13 -5.67
C PRO A 93 -22.54 21.63 -5.48
N HIS A 94 -21.30 21.18 -5.64
CA HIS A 94 -20.95 19.77 -5.47
C HIS A 94 -20.44 19.40 -4.08
N GLY A 95 -20.30 20.39 -3.18
CA GLY A 95 -19.79 20.15 -1.82
C GLY A 95 -18.34 19.66 -1.82
N TYR A 96 -17.52 20.17 -2.73
CA TYR A 96 -16.15 19.74 -2.97
C TYR A 96 -15.14 20.88 -2.84
N LEU A 97 -14.00 20.62 -2.21
CA LEU A 97 -12.86 21.52 -2.14
C LEU A 97 -11.59 20.77 -2.50
N ARG A 98 -10.75 21.40 -3.32
CA ARG A 98 -9.39 20.91 -3.62
C ARG A 98 -8.42 22.07 -3.53
N ALA A 99 -7.41 21.94 -2.68
CA ALA A 99 -6.28 22.86 -2.58
C ALA A 99 -4.99 22.12 -2.92
N VAL A 100 -4.15 22.72 -3.76
CA VAL A 100 -2.85 22.17 -4.16
C VAL A 100 -1.79 23.21 -3.88
N TYR A 101 -0.79 22.83 -3.10
CA TYR A 101 0.41 23.61 -2.81
C TYR A 101 1.60 22.97 -3.50
N THR A 102 2.36 23.74 -4.27
CA THR A 102 3.53 23.27 -4.99
C THR A 102 4.79 23.93 -4.43
N THR A 103 5.73 23.13 -3.96
CA THR A 103 7.06 23.58 -3.51
C THR A 103 8.10 23.28 -4.59
N GLU A 104 8.78 24.31 -5.08
CA GLU A 104 9.82 24.15 -6.11
C GLU A 104 11.07 23.45 -5.54
N GLY A 105 11.70 22.60 -6.34
CA GLY A 105 12.95 21.90 -5.96
C GLY A 105 12.76 20.66 -5.06
N ASN A 106 11.53 20.28 -4.74
CA ASN A 106 11.23 19.05 -4.01
C ASN A 106 11.00 17.87 -4.97
N ILE A 107 11.40 16.66 -4.58
CA ILE A 107 11.20 15.41 -5.34
C ILE A 107 9.71 15.13 -5.55
N ASP A 108 8.90 15.50 -4.55
CA ASP A 108 7.44 15.41 -4.57
C ASP A 108 6.87 16.82 -4.34
N PRO A 109 6.75 17.62 -5.40
CA PRO A 109 6.52 19.05 -5.26
C PRO A 109 5.08 19.37 -4.87
N ASN A 110 4.10 18.52 -5.18
CA ASN A 110 2.69 18.83 -4.98
C ASN A 110 2.12 18.19 -3.72
N GLN A 111 1.57 19.01 -2.84
CA GLN A 111 0.81 18.61 -1.67
C GLN A 111 -0.65 19.01 -1.89
N THR A 112 -1.57 18.07 -1.76
CA THR A 112 -3.00 18.25 -2.05
C THR A 112 -3.84 17.99 -0.81
N LEU A 113 -4.79 18.89 -0.56
CA LEU A 113 -5.89 18.72 0.39
C LEU A 113 -7.20 18.66 -0.39
N GLU A 114 -7.91 17.54 -0.27
CA GLU A 114 -9.27 17.39 -0.77
C GLU A 114 -10.26 17.23 0.39
N VAL A 115 -11.40 17.91 0.29
CA VAL A 115 -12.50 17.79 1.25
C VAL A 115 -13.80 17.65 0.47
N CYS A 116 -14.61 16.66 0.84
CA CYS A 116 -15.97 16.53 0.31
C CYS A 116 -16.90 15.97 1.38
N TYR A 117 -18.20 15.98 1.11
CA TYR A 117 -19.16 15.38 2.02
C TYR A 117 -20.36 14.73 1.33
N TRP A 118 -20.94 13.75 2.01
CA TRP A 118 -22.17 13.07 1.66
C TRP A 118 -23.26 13.46 2.66
N ARG A 119 -24.50 13.57 2.18
CA ARG A 119 -25.65 13.61 3.07
C ARG A 119 -25.98 12.17 3.45
N THR A 120 -26.19 11.94 4.73
CA THR A 120 -26.63 10.65 5.25
C THR A 120 -28.16 10.59 5.28
N ASP A 121 -28.72 9.45 5.66
CA ASP A 121 -30.17 9.30 5.92
C ASP A 121 -30.65 10.12 7.13
N THR A 122 -29.71 10.53 7.98
CA THR A 122 -29.92 11.50 9.05
C THR A 122 -29.61 12.91 8.54
N ASP A 123 -29.98 13.97 9.25
CA ASP A 123 -29.54 15.33 8.85
C ASP A 123 -28.03 15.55 9.08
N HIS A 124 -27.27 14.51 9.39
CA HIS A 124 -25.83 14.56 9.49
C HIS A 124 -25.17 14.63 8.11
N ARG A 125 -23.85 14.85 8.11
CA ARG A 125 -23.02 14.76 6.90
C ARG A 125 -21.83 13.87 7.19
N LEU A 126 -21.55 12.92 6.32
CA LEU A 126 -20.28 12.21 6.32
C LEU A 126 -19.28 13.10 5.58
N VAL A 127 -18.25 13.58 6.26
CA VAL A 127 -17.22 14.46 5.67
C VAL A 127 -15.94 13.65 5.50
N ALA A 128 -15.40 13.58 4.29
CA ALA A 128 -14.06 13.02 4.06
C ALA A 128 -13.04 14.14 3.87
N VAL A 129 -11.88 13.95 4.48
CA VAL A 129 -10.70 14.78 4.29
C VAL A 129 -9.55 13.89 3.84
N CYS A 130 -8.95 14.25 2.71
CA CYS A 130 -7.81 13.55 2.13
C CYS A 130 -6.62 14.50 2.01
N ARG A 131 -5.46 14.09 2.53
CA ARG A 131 -4.16 14.74 2.28
C ARG A 131 -3.28 13.77 1.52
N CYS A 132 -2.89 14.14 0.32
CA CYS A 132 -2.04 13.32 -0.54
C CYS A 132 -0.98 14.19 -1.24
N SER A 133 -0.03 13.53 -1.87
CA SER A 133 0.92 14.15 -2.78
C SER A 133 0.99 13.38 -4.10
N ASP A 134 2.00 13.64 -4.93
CA ASP A 134 2.16 12.88 -6.17
C ASP A 134 2.67 11.45 -5.94
N ILE A 135 3.16 11.14 -4.72
CA ILE A 135 3.75 9.84 -4.37
C ILE A 135 2.96 9.04 -3.33
N GLY A 136 1.75 9.47 -2.95
CA GLY A 136 0.92 8.70 -2.02
C GLY A 136 -0.11 9.50 -1.26
N THR A 137 -1.01 8.80 -0.55
CA THR A 137 -1.94 9.41 0.40
C THR A 137 -1.37 9.31 1.80
N TYR A 138 -1.25 10.46 2.46
CA TYR A 138 -0.79 10.53 3.85
C TYR A 138 -1.92 10.35 4.85
N ILE A 139 -3.12 10.85 4.51
CA ILE A 139 -4.26 10.87 5.42
C ILE A 139 -5.54 10.70 4.60
N LEU A 140 -6.42 9.78 5.02
CA LEU A 140 -7.82 9.73 4.61
C LEU A 140 -8.69 9.55 5.86
N ILE A 141 -9.37 10.61 6.29
CA ILE A 141 -10.15 10.64 7.54
C ILE A 141 -11.60 10.97 7.22
N PHE A 142 -12.51 10.27 7.89
CA PHE A 142 -13.94 10.52 7.84
C PHE A 142 -14.45 11.07 9.16
N TYR A 143 -15.36 12.02 9.08
CA TYR A 143 -16.04 12.63 10.22
C TYR A 143 -17.56 12.51 10.05
N ASP A 144 -18.26 12.22 11.14
CA ASP A 144 -19.69 12.45 11.27
C ASP A 144 -19.91 13.90 11.71
N TYR A 145 -20.49 14.72 10.84
CA TYR A 145 -20.94 16.06 11.20
C TYR A 145 -22.39 16.04 11.69
N ASN A 146 -22.58 16.42 12.94
CA ASN A 146 -23.89 16.57 13.55
C ASN A 146 -24.33 18.05 13.57
N PRO A 147 -25.39 18.45 12.86
CA PRO A 147 -25.85 19.84 12.83
C PRO A 147 -26.36 20.33 14.19
N ALA A 148 -26.88 19.45 15.06
CA ALA A 148 -27.40 19.84 16.37
C ALA A 148 -26.27 20.25 17.35
N THR A 149 -25.11 19.61 17.23
CA THR A 149 -23.94 19.95 18.05
C THR A 149 -22.98 20.89 17.35
N GLY A 150 -23.03 20.99 16.01
CA GLY A 150 -22.08 21.74 15.20
C GLY A 150 -20.68 21.12 15.20
N LEU A 151 -20.56 19.82 15.47
CA LEU A 151 -19.28 19.12 15.58
C LEU A 151 -19.09 18.12 14.44
N MET A 152 -17.88 18.11 13.87
CA MET A 152 -17.33 17.00 13.07
C MET A 152 -16.61 16.04 14.02
N THR A 153 -17.19 14.87 14.28
CA THR A 153 -16.60 13.84 15.14
C THR A 153 -15.93 12.78 14.27
N PRO A 154 -14.62 12.50 14.41
CA PRO A 154 -13.96 11.50 13.59
C PRO A 154 -14.58 10.12 13.85
N LEU A 155 -14.82 9.34 12.80
CA LEU A 155 -15.28 7.97 13.00
C LEU A 155 -14.14 7.14 13.61
N ALA A 156 -14.51 6.19 14.46
CA ALA A 156 -13.54 5.26 15.06
C ALA A 156 -12.91 4.33 14.01
N TRP A 157 -13.68 4.01 12.97
CA TRP A 157 -13.32 3.10 11.89
C TRP A 157 -13.65 3.78 10.55
N PRO A 158 -12.89 3.49 9.47
CA PRO A 158 -13.28 3.94 8.15
C PRO A 158 -14.70 3.44 7.82
N PRO A 159 -15.51 4.21 7.06
CA PRO A 159 -16.87 3.82 6.71
C PRO A 159 -16.87 2.84 5.52
N PHE A 160 -15.95 1.87 5.52
CA PHE A 160 -15.84 0.80 4.54
C PHE A 160 -15.13 -0.40 5.17
N GLU A 161 -15.50 -1.59 4.70
CA GLU A 161 -14.95 -2.86 5.15
C GLU A 161 -14.13 -3.53 4.04
N ASP A 162 -13.44 -4.62 4.37
CA ASP A 162 -12.66 -5.44 3.43
C ASP A 162 -11.65 -4.62 2.59
N PHE A 163 -11.02 -3.61 3.20
CA PHE A 163 -10.00 -2.80 2.55
C PHE A 163 -8.62 -3.16 3.10
N HIS A 164 -7.78 -3.75 2.26
CA HIS A 164 -6.46 -4.26 2.67
C HIS A 164 -5.29 -3.61 1.93
N GLU A 165 -5.53 -2.50 1.23
CA GLU A 165 -4.46 -1.73 0.60
C GLU A 165 -3.71 -0.86 1.60
N LEU A 166 -2.49 -0.45 1.23
CA LEU A 166 -1.75 0.59 1.93
C LEU A 166 -2.08 1.94 1.28
N LEU A 167 -2.65 2.88 2.06
CA LEU A 167 -3.03 4.19 1.53
C LEU A 167 -1.83 4.98 0.97
N GLY A 168 -0.63 4.81 1.54
CA GLY A 168 0.60 5.39 1.01
C GLY A 168 0.96 4.94 -0.40
N GLU A 169 0.45 3.79 -0.87
CA GLU A 169 0.64 3.33 -2.26
C GLU A 169 -0.39 3.91 -3.24
N LEU A 170 -1.39 4.64 -2.75
CA LEU A 170 -2.54 5.09 -3.52
C LEU A 170 -2.65 6.60 -3.51
N ILE A 171 -3.02 7.18 -4.65
CA ILE A 171 -3.55 8.54 -4.75
C ILE A 171 -5.06 8.44 -4.64
N VAL A 172 -5.60 8.83 -3.48
CA VAL A 172 -7.04 8.96 -3.27
C VAL A 172 -7.54 10.21 -3.98
N GLN A 173 -8.67 10.07 -4.66
CA GLN A 173 -9.37 11.14 -5.36
C GLN A 173 -10.80 11.20 -4.82
N LEU A 174 -11.10 12.25 -4.04
CA LEU A 174 -12.43 12.48 -3.54
C LEU A 174 -13.35 12.96 -4.69
N PRO A 175 -14.64 12.56 -4.70
CA PRO A 175 -15.52 12.90 -5.81
C PRO A 175 -15.85 14.39 -5.81
N ARG A 176 -15.46 15.07 -6.90
CA ARG A 176 -16.06 16.36 -7.26
C ARG A 176 -17.45 16.16 -7.85
N GLU A 177 -17.61 15.20 -8.75
CA GLU A 177 -18.89 14.81 -9.34
C GLU A 177 -19.16 13.33 -9.01
N GLY A 178 -20.44 12.96 -8.85
CA GLY A 178 -20.80 11.64 -8.35
C GLY A 178 -20.58 11.48 -6.85
N LYS A 179 -20.44 10.24 -6.39
CA LYS A 179 -20.34 9.89 -4.96
C LYS A 179 -19.27 8.83 -4.65
N ASP A 180 -18.67 8.22 -5.66
CA ASP A 180 -17.69 7.15 -5.51
C ASP A 180 -16.29 7.75 -5.30
N ILE A 181 -15.50 7.15 -4.40
CA ILE A 181 -14.10 7.53 -4.20
C ILE A 181 -13.24 6.66 -5.10
N HIS A 182 -12.40 7.30 -5.92
CA HIS A 182 -11.49 6.62 -6.82
C HIS A 182 -10.08 6.62 -6.25
N MET A 183 -9.36 5.52 -6.43
CA MET A 183 -7.97 5.42 -5.99
C MET A 183 -7.14 4.76 -7.08
N LYS A 184 -5.93 5.27 -7.30
CA LYS A 184 -4.98 4.73 -8.27
C LYS A 184 -3.59 4.68 -7.66
N SER A 185 -2.74 3.79 -8.16
CA SER A 185 -1.32 3.81 -7.81
C SER A 185 -0.66 5.12 -8.25
N TRP A 186 0.32 5.59 -7.47
CA TRP A 186 1.21 6.70 -7.84
C TRP A 186 2.38 6.28 -8.76
N TRP A 187 2.65 4.98 -8.86
CA TRP A 187 3.72 4.42 -9.68
C TRP A 187 3.22 3.28 -10.58
N ALA A 188 3.96 2.99 -11.65
CA ALA A 188 3.52 2.09 -12.72
C ALA A 188 3.31 0.63 -12.28
N GLY A 189 4.11 0.13 -11.33
CA GLY A 189 4.00 -1.23 -10.79
C GLY A 189 3.12 -1.37 -9.56
N GLY A 190 2.41 -0.31 -9.14
CA GLY A 190 1.60 -0.36 -7.92
C GLY A 190 0.25 -1.09 -8.06
N PRO A 191 -0.62 -1.02 -7.04
CA PRO A 191 -1.89 -1.72 -7.07
C PRO A 191 -2.77 -1.27 -8.23
N ALA A 192 -3.54 -2.20 -8.79
CA ALA A 192 -4.54 -1.86 -9.80
C ALA A 192 -5.53 -0.81 -9.25
N PRO A 193 -6.02 0.15 -10.06
CA PRO A 193 -7.01 1.13 -9.63
C PRO A 193 -8.23 0.48 -8.98
N LEU A 194 -8.84 1.18 -8.03
CA LEU A 194 -10.00 0.69 -7.30
C LEU A 194 -11.02 1.80 -7.04
N THR A 195 -12.21 1.40 -6.60
CA THR A 195 -13.32 2.31 -6.32
C THR A 195 -14.03 1.88 -5.04
N LEU A 196 -14.19 2.83 -4.13
CA LEU A 196 -15.12 2.72 -3.01
C LEU A 196 -16.46 3.32 -3.47
N ARG A 197 -17.45 2.44 -3.64
CA ARG A 197 -18.79 2.83 -4.10
C ARG A 197 -19.63 3.30 -2.93
N TRP A 198 -20.24 4.48 -3.06
CA TRP A 198 -21.16 4.97 -2.05
C TRP A 198 -22.37 4.04 -1.90
N ASN A 199 -22.69 3.65 -0.66
CA ASN A 199 -23.79 2.73 -0.36
C ASN A 199 -25.18 3.42 -0.36
N GLY A 200 -25.22 4.74 -0.51
CA GLY A 200 -26.46 5.53 -0.47
C GLY A 200 -26.78 6.13 0.89
N ARG A 201 -26.06 5.73 1.96
CA ARG A 201 -26.50 5.95 3.35
C ARG A 201 -25.43 6.54 4.25
N ASP A 202 -24.36 5.82 4.51
CA ASP A 202 -23.41 6.11 5.59
C ASP A 202 -21.99 5.56 5.36
N GLY A 203 -21.75 4.90 4.22
CA GLY A 203 -20.43 4.34 3.94
C GLY A 203 -20.25 3.84 2.51
N PHE A 204 -19.23 3.02 2.32
CA PHE A 204 -18.78 2.58 1.01
C PHE A 204 -18.53 1.08 0.96
N THR A 205 -18.66 0.54 -0.24
CA THR A 205 -18.30 -0.84 -0.55
C THR A 205 -17.17 -0.84 -1.59
N LEU A 206 -16.09 -1.58 -1.30
CA LEU A 206 -15.02 -1.77 -2.27
C LEU A 206 -15.51 -2.62 -3.45
N VAL A 207 -15.51 -2.01 -4.65
CA VAL A 207 -15.93 -2.69 -5.87
C VAL A 207 -14.95 -3.82 -6.22
N GLY A 208 -15.46 -5.04 -6.28
CA GLY A 208 -14.67 -6.22 -6.68
C GLY A 208 -13.71 -6.75 -5.60
N ALA A 209 -13.92 -6.42 -4.32
CA ALA A 209 -13.08 -6.87 -3.20
C ALA A 209 -12.78 -8.40 -3.22
N ALA A 210 -13.81 -9.22 -3.44
CA ALA A 210 -13.69 -10.67 -3.47
C ALA A 210 -12.77 -11.21 -4.59
N GLU A 211 -12.74 -10.55 -5.75
CA GLU A 211 -11.80 -10.89 -6.83
C GLU A 211 -10.41 -10.39 -6.48
N ARG A 212 -10.32 -9.14 -6.00
CA ARG A 212 -9.07 -8.45 -5.70
C ARG A 212 -8.23 -9.17 -4.65
N TYR A 213 -8.87 -9.72 -3.62
CA TYR A 213 -8.21 -10.43 -2.52
C TYR A 213 -8.28 -11.95 -2.64
N ARG A 214 -8.72 -12.48 -3.78
CA ARG A 214 -8.70 -13.93 -4.01
C ARG A 214 -7.26 -14.42 -4.03
N GLN A 215 -7.00 -15.46 -3.25
CA GLN A 215 -5.71 -16.14 -3.32
C GLN A 215 -5.50 -16.76 -4.70
N PRO A 216 -4.33 -16.60 -5.32
CA PRO A 216 -3.99 -17.30 -6.55
C PRO A 216 -3.95 -18.80 -6.30
N ALA A 217 -4.50 -19.57 -7.25
CA ALA A 217 -4.44 -21.01 -7.18
C ALA A 217 -2.99 -21.50 -7.27
N PRO A 218 -2.64 -22.59 -6.56
CA PRO A 218 -1.34 -23.22 -6.72
C PRO A 218 -1.18 -23.76 -8.15
N ASN A 219 0.07 -23.95 -8.58
CA ASN A 219 0.41 -24.68 -9.80
C ASN A 219 -0.12 -24.06 -11.12
N GLN A 220 -0.60 -22.82 -11.09
CA GLN A 220 -0.98 -22.11 -12.31
C GLN A 220 0.25 -21.47 -12.96
N PRO A 221 0.42 -21.62 -14.29
CA PRO A 221 1.42 -20.86 -15.03
C PRO A 221 1.20 -19.37 -14.84
N THR A 222 2.24 -18.66 -14.42
CA THR A 222 2.20 -17.21 -14.25
C THR A 222 3.35 -16.54 -14.95
N THR A 223 3.06 -15.40 -15.59
CA THR A 223 4.09 -14.47 -16.04
C THR A 223 4.67 -13.74 -14.83
N CYS A 224 5.98 -13.51 -14.87
CA CYS A 224 6.75 -12.81 -13.86
C CYS A 224 7.62 -11.74 -14.54
N ASP A 225 8.02 -10.74 -13.79
CA ASP A 225 9.05 -9.79 -14.21
C ASP A 225 9.71 -9.14 -12.99
N PHE A 226 10.75 -9.79 -12.47
CA PHE A 226 11.56 -9.30 -11.35
C PHE A 226 12.95 -9.93 -11.40
N LEU A 227 13.89 -9.30 -10.70
CA LEU A 227 15.26 -9.74 -10.59
C LEU A 227 15.40 -10.80 -9.48
N ALA A 228 16.24 -11.80 -9.74
CA ALA A 228 16.62 -12.83 -8.79
C ALA A 228 18.11 -13.15 -8.94
N LEU A 229 18.67 -13.87 -7.96
CA LEU A 229 20.02 -14.41 -7.98
C LEU A 229 20.01 -15.90 -7.61
N PHE A 230 21.07 -16.64 -7.98
CA PHE A 230 21.27 -18.00 -7.50
C PHE A 230 21.86 -18.07 -6.08
N LYS A 231 22.53 -17.00 -5.64
CA LYS A 231 23.05 -16.85 -4.27
C LYS A 231 22.86 -15.41 -3.78
N PRO A 232 22.82 -15.16 -2.47
CA PRO A 232 22.91 -13.81 -1.93
C PRO A 232 24.23 -13.15 -2.35
N GLU A 233 24.20 -11.87 -2.73
CA GLU A 233 25.36 -11.14 -3.24
C GLU A 233 26.57 -11.14 -2.27
N VAL A 234 26.30 -11.13 -0.97
CA VAL A 234 27.32 -11.11 0.10
C VAL A 234 28.01 -12.46 0.35
N THR A 235 27.64 -13.52 -0.38
CA THR A 235 28.19 -14.88 -0.19
C THR A 235 29.22 -15.25 -1.25
N THR A 236 30.34 -15.86 -0.83
CA THR A 236 31.43 -16.31 -1.72
C THR A 236 31.17 -17.64 -2.43
N GLY A 237 30.04 -18.28 -2.14
CA GLY A 237 29.58 -19.51 -2.79
C GLY A 237 28.15 -19.86 -2.36
N GLY A 238 27.53 -20.78 -3.10
CA GLY A 238 26.14 -21.20 -2.86
C GLY A 238 25.92 -22.70 -3.01
N GLU A 239 24.66 -23.09 -3.16
CA GLU A 239 24.29 -24.47 -3.51
C GLU A 239 24.45 -24.66 -5.03
N PRO A 240 24.94 -25.82 -5.51
CA PRO A 240 24.99 -26.10 -6.95
C PRO A 240 23.60 -25.97 -7.58
N VAL A 241 23.55 -25.44 -8.80
CA VAL A 241 22.29 -25.23 -9.54
C VAL A 241 22.34 -25.92 -10.89
N ASP A 242 21.32 -26.71 -11.18
CA ASP A 242 21.09 -27.26 -12.51
C ASP A 242 20.17 -26.36 -13.32
N LEU A 243 20.56 -26.09 -14.56
CA LEU A 243 19.74 -25.42 -15.57
C LEU A 243 19.12 -26.48 -16.48
N TYR A 244 17.82 -26.36 -16.77
CA TYR A 244 17.05 -27.34 -17.52
C TYR A 244 16.44 -26.75 -18.80
N ASP A 245 16.22 -27.60 -19.81
CA ASP A 245 15.52 -27.23 -21.05
C ASP A 245 13.99 -27.09 -20.86
N ALA A 246 13.42 -27.83 -19.92
CA ALA A 246 12.01 -27.82 -19.54
C ALA A 246 11.84 -28.23 -18.06
N PRO A 247 10.68 -27.97 -17.44
CA PRO A 247 10.33 -28.54 -16.13
C PRO A 247 10.51 -30.07 -16.11
N ASP A 248 11.30 -30.56 -15.16
CA ASP A 248 11.68 -31.98 -15.01
C ASP A 248 12.33 -32.58 -16.27
N GLY A 249 12.90 -31.71 -17.12
CA GLY A 249 13.58 -32.06 -18.37
C GLY A 249 15.06 -32.43 -18.17
N LYS A 250 15.84 -32.26 -19.23
CA LYS A 250 17.28 -32.55 -19.22
C LYS A 250 18.05 -31.37 -18.65
N VAL A 251 19.07 -31.68 -17.85
CA VAL A 251 20.06 -30.68 -17.42
C VAL A 251 20.87 -30.24 -18.65
N VAL A 252 20.78 -28.97 -18.99
CA VAL A 252 21.56 -28.33 -20.08
C VAL A 252 22.87 -27.74 -19.58
N ARG A 253 22.94 -27.39 -18.28
CA ARG A 253 24.17 -26.89 -17.64
C ARG A 253 24.13 -27.14 -16.14
N HIS A 254 25.27 -27.55 -15.59
CA HIS A 254 25.50 -27.65 -14.15
C HIS A 254 26.35 -26.45 -13.72
N LEU A 255 25.87 -25.68 -12.75
CA LEU A 255 26.60 -24.57 -12.13
C LEU A 255 27.17 -25.03 -10.78
N GLY A 256 28.49 -24.97 -10.65
CA GLY A 256 29.17 -25.25 -9.39
C GLY A 256 28.94 -24.14 -8.36
N ILE A 257 29.40 -24.37 -7.13
CA ILE A 257 29.21 -23.43 -6.01
C ILE A 257 29.84 -22.05 -6.22
N HIS A 258 30.75 -21.90 -7.18
CA HIS A 258 31.45 -20.66 -7.53
C HIS A 258 31.01 -20.06 -8.88
N ASP A 259 30.10 -20.73 -9.61
CA ASP A 259 29.64 -20.31 -10.95
C ASP A 259 28.23 -19.71 -10.89
N LEU A 260 27.93 -18.95 -9.83
CA LEU A 260 26.58 -18.48 -9.48
C LEU A 260 26.38 -16.97 -9.61
N ASP A 261 27.42 -16.23 -10.00
CA ASP A 261 27.42 -14.77 -10.12
C ASP A 261 26.69 -14.32 -11.40
N TYR A 262 25.38 -14.59 -11.44
CA TYR A 262 24.48 -14.23 -12.53
C TYR A 262 23.35 -13.36 -12.01
N ASP A 263 23.05 -12.28 -12.74
CA ASP A 263 21.77 -11.62 -12.64
C ASP A 263 20.73 -12.45 -13.37
N LEU A 264 19.57 -12.65 -12.74
CA LEU A 264 18.47 -13.42 -13.31
C LEU A 264 17.24 -12.53 -13.43
N ARG A 265 16.51 -12.68 -14.54
CA ARG A 265 15.16 -12.12 -14.67
C ARG A 265 14.16 -13.26 -14.78
N VAL A 266 13.29 -13.36 -13.79
CA VAL A 266 12.25 -14.41 -13.78
C VAL A 266 11.12 -13.99 -14.72
N LYS A 267 10.86 -14.79 -15.76
CA LYS A 267 9.87 -14.49 -16.80
C LYS A 267 8.57 -15.28 -16.65
N ARG A 268 8.67 -16.49 -16.11
CA ARG A 268 7.52 -17.37 -15.89
C ARG A 268 7.77 -18.28 -14.69
N ALA A 269 6.72 -18.67 -13.99
CA ALA A 269 6.77 -19.75 -13.02
C ALA A 269 5.58 -20.70 -13.13
N GLU A 270 5.81 -21.98 -12.90
CA GLU A 270 4.79 -23.01 -12.82
C GLU A 270 5.31 -24.24 -12.07
N ASN A 271 4.46 -24.88 -11.26
CA ASN A 271 4.76 -26.18 -10.61
C ASN A 271 6.13 -26.24 -9.86
N GLY A 272 6.53 -25.15 -9.19
CA GLY A 272 7.82 -25.08 -8.48
C GLY A 272 9.04 -24.87 -9.38
N TRP A 273 8.82 -24.59 -10.66
CA TRP A 273 9.82 -24.23 -11.65
C TRP A 273 9.71 -22.76 -12.04
N ALA A 274 10.84 -22.14 -12.33
CA ALA A 274 10.95 -20.78 -12.84
C ALA A 274 11.73 -20.81 -14.16
N TYR A 275 11.20 -20.14 -15.18
CA TYR A 275 11.93 -19.85 -16.40
C TYR A 275 12.61 -18.49 -16.24
N VAL A 276 13.93 -18.49 -16.39
CA VAL A 276 14.79 -17.32 -16.15
C VAL A 276 15.60 -17.00 -17.39
N ASP A 277 15.75 -15.70 -17.65
CA ASP A 277 16.84 -15.20 -18.48
C ASP A 277 18.01 -14.87 -17.54
N TYR A 278 19.24 -15.26 -17.91
CA TYR A 278 20.42 -15.01 -17.10
C TYR A 278 21.53 -14.32 -17.89
N SER A 279 22.30 -13.45 -17.24
CA SER A 279 23.55 -12.90 -17.77
C SER A 279 24.45 -12.37 -16.66
N ASN A 280 25.72 -12.12 -16.97
CA ASN A 280 26.66 -11.50 -16.04
C ASN A 280 26.44 -9.99 -15.83
N ASN A 281 25.43 -9.38 -16.47
CA ASN A 281 25.03 -7.98 -16.27
C ASN A 281 23.66 -7.71 -16.96
N LEU A 282 22.54 -7.89 -16.25
CA LEU A 282 21.20 -7.61 -16.80
C LEU A 282 20.78 -6.13 -16.70
N LEU A 283 21.63 -5.29 -16.10
CA LEU A 283 21.43 -3.83 -16.04
C LEU A 283 21.96 -3.11 -17.30
N GLY A 284 22.62 -3.84 -18.21
CA GLY A 284 22.98 -3.40 -19.56
C GLY A 284 21.97 -3.88 -20.61
N ALA A 285 21.61 -3.03 -21.57
CA ALA A 285 20.65 -3.36 -22.62
C ALA A 285 21.06 -4.62 -23.44
N ASP A 286 20.11 -5.54 -23.59
CA ASP A 286 20.01 -6.59 -24.61
C ASP A 286 21.06 -7.73 -24.67
N SER A 287 21.77 -8.06 -23.58
CA SER A 287 22.60 -9.29 -23.56
C SER A 287 22.15 -10.30 -22.51
N SER A 288 21.17 -11.13 -22.85
CA SER A 288 20.97 -12.42 -22.18
C SER A 288 22.06 -13.39 -22.66
N GLU A 289 22.74 -14.07 -21.74
CA GLU A 289 23.66 -15.17 -22.09
C GLU A 289 22.89 -16.45 -22.45
N GLY A 290 21.68 -16.57 -21.93
CA GLY A 290 20.75 -17.63 -22.25
C GLY A 290 19.52 -17.60 -21.35
N SER A 291 18.67 -18.59 -21.57
CA SER A 291 17.47 -18.82 -20.76
C SER A 291 17.36 -20.28 -20.40
N ALA A 292 16.82 -20.58 -19.22
CA ALA A 292 16.65 -21.94 -18.75
C ALA A 292 15.53 -22.05 -17.71
N TRP A 293 15.10 -23.29 -17.47
CA TRP A 293 14.27 -23.63 -16.32
C TRP A 293 15.13 -23.99 -15.11
N VAL A 294 14.74 -23.49 -13.94
CA VAL A 294 15.38 -23.78 -12.65
C VAL A 294 14.32 -24.05 -11.58
N ARG A 295 14.68 -24.73 -10.50
CA ARG A 295 13.77 -24.86 -9.35
C ARG A 295 13.59 -23.49 -8.71
N CYS A 296 12.36 -23.13 -8.33
CA CYS A 296 12.11 -21.88 -7.60
C CYS A 296 12.97 -21.79 -6.33
N THR A 297 13.22 -22.92 -5.66
CA THR A 297 14.06 -23.00 -4.46
C THR A 297 15.54 -22.74 -4.72
N SER A 298 15.99 -22.62 -5.96
CA SER A 298 17.36 -22.20 -6.28
C SER A 298 17.51 -20.67 -6.35
N LEU A 299 16.41 -19.91 -6.16
CA LEU A 299 16.40 -18.47 -6.35
C LEU A 299 16.40 -17.70 -5.02
N TYR A 300 17.00 -16.53 -5.05
CA TYR A 300 16.90 -15.48 -4.05
C TYR A 300 16.37 -14.21 -4.69
N VAL A 301 15.54 -13.46 -3.96
CA VAL A 301 14.97 -12.20 -4.43
C VAL A 301 15.29 -11.07 -3.48
N LEU A 302 15.41 -9.86 -4.01
CA LEU A 302 15.63 -8.63 -3.25
C LEU A 302 14.32 -7.86 -3.14
N PRO A 303 13.71 -7.75 -1.95
CA PRO A 303 12.59 -6.86 -1.70
C PRO A 303 13.10 -5.41 -1.66
N ALA A 304 12.72 -4.64 -2.69
CA ALA A 304 13.17 -3.27 -2.92
C ALA A 304 12.00 -2.26 -3.00
N GLY A 305 10.79 -2.69 -2.58
CA GLY A 305 9.57 -1.89 -2.65
C GLY A 305 9.73 -0.46 -2.10
N PRO A 306 9.03 0.52 -2.70
CA PRO A 306 9.27 1.93 -2.45
C PRO A 306 8.89 2.34 -1.01
N VAL A 307 9.68 3.26 -0.43
CA VAL A 307 9.47 4.31 0.63
C VAL A 307 8.55 4.03 1.86
N TYR A 308 7.76 2.95 1.87
CA TYR A 308 6.73 2.65 2.86
C TYR A 308 6.92 1.26 3.46
N THR A 309 6.34 1.05 4.65
CA THR A 309 6.36 -0.24 5.34
C THR A 309 5.67 -1.31 4.50
N ASN A 310 6.46 -2.27 4.03
CA ASN A 310 5.98 -3.44 3.33
C ASN A 310 5.86 -4.62 4.31
N TYR A 311 5.00 -5.58 3.99
CA TYR A 311 4.63 -6.67 4.88
C TYR A 311 4.86 -8.03 4.24
N ILE A 312 5.23 -8.99 5.08
CA ILE A 312 5.18 -10.42 4.81
C ILE A 312 3.81 -10.93 5.25
N TYR A 313 3.13 -11.68 4.39
CA TYR A 313 1.78 -12.18 4.59
C TYR A 313 1.75 -13.68 4.86
N ALA A 314 0.77 -14.16 5.63
CA ALA A 314 0.64 -15.58 5.93
C ALA A 314 0.19 -16.39 4.70
N GLU A 315 -0.64 -15.78 3.85
CA GLU A 315 -1.16 -16.36 2.60
C GLU A 315 -0.93 -15.38 1.44
N PRO A 316 -0.99 -15.81 0.17
CA PRO A 316 -0.77 -14.94 -0.99
C PRO A 316 -1.98 -14.04 -1.28
N THR A 317 -2.34 -13.21 -0.29
CA THR A 317 -3.39 -12.20 -0.37
C THR A 317 -3.18 -11.14 0.71
N ARG A 318 -3.48 -9.88 0.40
CA ARG A 318 -3.45 -8.75 1.34
C ARG A 318 -4.48 -8.88 2.46
N ALA A 319 -5.56 -9.65 2.25
CA ALA A 319 -6.55 -9.94 3.27
C ALA A 319 -6.05 -10.90 4.37
N SER A 320 -4.87 -11.50 4.18
CA SER A 320 -4.32 -12.43 5.16
C SER A 320 -3.58 -11.70 6.28
N ARG A 321 -3.35 -12.44 7.37
CA ARG A 321 -2.59 -11.94 8.52
C ARG A 321 -1.18 -11.53 8.10
N ARG A 322 -0.76 -10.34 8.54
CA ARG A 322 0.63 -9.86 8.44
C ARG A 322 1.50 -10.65 9.43
N VAL A 323 2.59 -11.23 8.93
CA VAL A 323 3.55 -12.04 9.69
C VAL A 323 4.63 -11.15 10.31
N ALA A 324 5.18 -10.22 9.52
CA ALA A 324 6.18 -9.25 9.90
C ALA A 324 6.21 -8.10 8.89
N THR A 325 6.76 -6.96 9.27
CA THR A 325 7.21 -5.92 8.33
C THR A 325 8.54 -6.32 7.68
N PHE A 326 8.90 -5.66 6.59
CA PHE A 326 10.21 -5.88 5.95
C PHE A 326 11.36 -5.45 6.85
N ASP A 327 11.20 -4.39 7.64
CA ASP A 327 12.24 -3.90 8.54
C ASP A 327 12.50 -4.89 9.70
N GLU A 328 11.43 -5.44 10.27
CA GLU A 328 11.53 -6.53 11.25
C GLU A 328 12.17 -7.79 10.65
N ALA A 329 11.92 -8.05 9.36
CA ALA A 329 12.38 -9.25 8.66
C ALA A 329 13.85 -9.17 8.21
N LYS A 330 14.35 -7.97 7.87
CA LYS A 330 15.74 -7.75 7.45
C LYS A 330 16.71 -7.85 8.61
N ASP A 331 16.34 -7.37 9.80
CA ASP A 331 17.10 -7.38 11.08
C ASP A 331 18.55 -6.81 11.08
N ASN A 332 19.19 -6.66 9.91
CA ASN A 332 20.46 -6.01 9.63
C ASN A 332 20.60 -5.71 8.12
N SER A 333 21.63 -4.96 7.71
CA SER A 333 21.82 -4.54 6.31
C SER A 333 22.31 -5.63 5.36
N SER A 334 22.65 -6.82 5.85
CA SER A 334 23.16 -7.94 5.04
C SER A 334 22.09 -8.99 4.67
N ASP A 335 20.97 -9.08 5.39
CA ASP A 335 19.84 -9.97 5.06
C ASP A 335 18.81 -9.27 4.16
N ILE A 336 19.29 -8.83 2.99
CA ILE A 336 18.48 -8.16 1.98
C ILE A 336 17.99 -9.11 0.87
N TRP A 337 18.59 -10.29 0.74
CA TRP A 337 18.23 -11.31 -0.25
C TRP A 337 17.54 -12.48 0.43
N TRP A 338 16.29 -12.77 0.05
CA TRP A 338 15.48 -13.81 0.69
C TRP A 338 15.26 -15.01 -0.22
N LYS A 339 15.34 -16.21 0.37
CA LYS A 339 15.20 -17.48 -0.35
C LYS A 339 13.79 -17.63 -0.87
N VAL A 340 13.64 -17.93 -2.15
CA VAL A 340 12.34 -18.26 -2.75
C VAL A 340 11.97 -19.70 -2.40
N LEU A 341 10.72 -19.91 -2.00
CA LEU A 341 10.15 -21.24 -1.74
C LEU A 341 9.08 -21.62 -2.77
N GLU A 342 8.32 -20.65 -3.25
CA GLU A 342 7.21 -20.85 -4.17
C GLU A 342 6.90 -19.55 -4.90
N ILE A 343 6.46 -19.63 -6.16
CA ILE A 343 5.98 -18.47 -6.91
C ILE A 343 4.56 -18.76 -7.38
N ARG A 344 3.66 -17.80 -7.15
CA ARG A 344 2.29 -17.79 -7.65
C ARG A 344 2.00 -16.46 -8.33
N LYS A 345 0.85 -16.36 -9.01
CA LYS A 345 0.44 -15.14 -9.72
C LYS A 345 0.48 -13.92 -8.81
N GLY A 346 1.45 -13.04 -9.02
CA GLY A 346 1.64 -11.79 -8.26
C GLY A 346 2.28 -11.95 -6.87
N TRP A 347 2.69 -13.15 -6.48
CA TRP A 347 3.14 -13.46 -5.12
C TRP A 347 4.34 -14.40 -5.10
N VAL A 348 5.30 -14.13 -4.22
CA VAL A 348 6.48 -14.98 -3.98
C VAL A 348 6.47 -15.38 -2.51
N LYS A 349 6.51 -16.70 -2.26
CA LYS A 349 6.74 -17.22 -0.92
C LYS A 349 8.22 -17.21 -0.66
N ILE A 350 8.63 -16.61 0.44
CA ILE A 350 10.02 -16.43 0.81
C ILE A 350 10.32 -17.05 2.17
N ARG A 351 11.61 -17.24 2.42
CA ARG A 351 12.20 -17.40 3.75
C ARG A 351 13.36 -16.42 3.91
N THR A 352 13.33 -15.61 4.96
CA THR A 352 14.44 -14.70 5.28
C THR A 352 15.69 -15.50 5.65
N THR A 353 16.87 -14.98 5.32
CA THR A 353 18.10 -15.77 5.41
C THR A 353 18.56 -15.92 6.87
N HIS A 354 18.41 -14.88 7.69
CA HIS A 354 18.88 -14.88 9.07
C HIS A 354 17.79 -15.32 10.05
N LEU A 355 16.62 -14.68 10.02
CA LEU A 355 15.54 -14.97 10.98
C LEU A 355 14.70 -16.22 10.64
N GLY A 356 14.81 -16.75 9.42
CA GLY A 356 14.01 -17.88 8.96
C GLY A 356 12.50 -17.60 8.87
N ILE A 357 12.09 -16.34 8.88
CA ILE A 357 10.69 -15.93 8.76
C ILE A 357 10.19 -16.38 7.39
N THR A 358 9.07 -17.09 7.37
CA THR A 358 8.47 -17.62 6.14
C THR A 358 7.12 -16.97 5.91
N GLY A 359 6.86 -16.54 4.68
CA GLY A 359 5.57 -15.97 4.27
C GLY A 359 5.57 -15.51 2.83
N TRP A 360 4.56 -14.74 2.44
CA TRP A 360 4.32 -14.29 1.08
C TRP A 360 4.55 -12.80 0.94
N ILE A 361 5.17 -12.40 -0.15
CA ILE A 361 5.35 -11.01 -0.54
C ILE A 361 4.84 -10.81 -1.96
N GLU A 362 4.39 -9.60 -2.28
CA GLU A 362 3.96 -9.30 -3.64
C GLU A 362 5.17 -9.27 -4.58
N SER A 363 5.04 -9.83 -5.78
CA SER A 363 6.15 -9.84 -6.74
C SER A 363 6.47 -8.44 -7.25
N ARG A 364 5.50 -7.52 -7.26
CA ARG A 364 5.66 -6.15 -7.80
C ARG A 364 6.62 -5.28 -6.97
N ILE A 365 6.87 -5.62 -5.72
CA ILE A 365 7.77 -4.89 -4.80
C ILE A 365 9.18 -5.49 -4.78
N LEU A 366 9.49 -6.37 -5.72
CA LEU A 366 10.81 -6.93 -5.90
C LEU A 366 11.66 -6.04 -6.81
N CYS A 367 12.95 -6.01 -6.55
CA CYS A 367 13.95 -5.37 -7.40
C CYS A 367 13.76 -5.79 -8.88
N GLY A 368 13.87 -4.84 -9.80
CA GLY A 368 13.73 -5.07 -11.24
C GLY A 368 12.29 -5.23 -11.74
N SER A 369 11.30 -5.17 -10.85
CA SER A 369 9.90 -4.99 -11.25
C SER A 369 9.64 -3.58 -11.79
N ILE A 370 8.56 -3.42 -12.54
CA ILE A 370 8.19 -2.16 -13.21
C ILE A 370 8.11 -1.01 -12.20
N GLY A 371 9.04 -0.06 -12.25
CA GLY A 371 9.08 1.09 -11.36
C GLY A 371 9.66 0.82 -9.97
N VAL A 372 10.39 -0.29 -9.80
CA VAL A 372 11.24 -0.56 -8.63
C VAL A 372 12.69 -0.59 -9.06
N ASP A 373 13.45 0.40 -8.60
CA ASP A 373 14.90 0.46 -8.78
C ASP A 373 15.63 -0.32 -7.68
N CYS A 374 16.85 -0.73 -8.03
CA CYS A 374 17.86 -1.35 -7.18
C CYS A 374 19.16 -0.56 -7.43
#